data_AF-A0A539DHY2-F1
#
_entry.id   AF-A0A539DHY2-F1
#
_cell.length_a   1.000
_cell.length_b   1.000
_cell.length_c   1.000
_cell.angle_alpha   90.00
_cell.angle_beta   90.00
_cell.angle_gamma   90.00
#
_symmetry.space_group_name_H-M   'P 1'
#
loop_
_entity.id
_entity.type
_entity.pdbx_description
1 polymer ?
#
loop_
_entity_poly.entity_id
_entity_poly.type
_entity_poly.pdbx_seq_one_letter_code
_entity_poly.pdbx_strand_id
1 'polypeptide(L)'
;MLNNPFGGRLATGFVGVALYLVFEPLLLSNVGATLGKWIMGVRVRTTNGDNVSYLVGLRRTISVATLGLAWGVPVIAQIAMFLGMSRVVKNKPTFWDEWAGTVVEHRKRPFWLWATTIVVVLGLNVGLTMVSRVME
;
A
#
# COMPACT_ATOMS: atom_id res chain seq x y z
N MET A 1 -0.87 31.89 -18.07
CA MET A 1 -1.31 30.65 -18.77
C MET A 1 -0.32 29.57 -18.37
N LEU A 2 -0.54 28.59 -17.48
CA LEU A 2 -1.71 27.91 -16.94
C LEU A 2 -1.48 27.67 -15.43
N ASN A 3 -2.14 28.41 -14.53
CA ASN A 3 -2.27 27.97 -13.14
C ASN A 3 -3.61 27.24 -13.03
N ASN A 4 -3.70 26.07 -13.65
CA ASN A 4 -4.90 25.26 -13.60
C ASN A 4 -4.74 24.30 -12.40
N PRO A 5 -5.29 24.63 -11.21
CA PRO A 5 -5.07 23.84 -9.99
C PRO A 5 -5.55 22.39 -10.15
N PHE A 6 -6.47 22.16 -11.08
CA PHE A 6 -6.93 20.85 -11.46
C PHE A 6 -5.85 20.02 -12.17
N GLY A 7 -5.14 20.61 -13.16
CA GLY A 7 -4.06 19.94 -13.87
C GLY A 7 -2.88 19.57 -12.97
N GLY A 8 -2.52 20.45 -12.04
CA GLY A 8 -1.46 20.18 -11.05
C GLY A 8 -1.80 19.02 -10.11
N ARG A 9 -3.06 18.93 -9.65
CA ARG A 9 -3.55 17.82 -8.80
C ARG A 9 -3.60 16.48 -9.53
N LEU A 10 -3.99 16.50 -10.80
CA LEU A 10 -3.98 15.28 -11.63
C LEU A 10 -2.55 14.81 -11.90
N ALA A 11 -1.64 15.72 -12.26
CA ALA A 11 -0.24 15.39 -12.49
C ALA A 11 0.41 14.76 -11.25
N THR A 12 0.19 15.33 -10.06
CA THR A 12 0.68 14.76 -8.80
C THR A 12 0.08 13.38 -8.51
N GLY A 13 -1.21 13.17 -8.81
CA GLY A 13 -1.85 11.86 -8.70
C GLY A 13 -1.19 10.80 -9.60
N PHE A 14 -0.92 11.13 -10.86
CA PHE A 14 -0.26 10.22 -11.80
C PHE A 14 1.17 9.89 -11.37
N VAL A 15 1.93 10.87 -10.89
CA VAL A 15 3.27 10.64 -10.34
C VAL A 15 3.19 9.69 -9.14
N GLY A 16 2.24 9.89 -8.23
CA GLY A 16 2.04 9.01 -7.08
C GLY A 16 1.74 7.56 -7.49
N VAL A 17 0.87 7.36 -8.48
CA VAL A 17 0.55 6.04 -9.03
C VAL A 17 1.77 5.39 -9.70
N ALA A 18 2.54 6.16 -10.48
CA ALA A 18 3.75 5.65 -11.12
C ALA A 18 4.79 5.20 -10.08
N LEU A 19 5.02 6.01 -9.04
CA LEU A 19 5.89 5.65 -7.92
C LEU A 19 5.39 4.38 -7.22
N TYR A 20 4.08 4.29 -6.94
CA TYR A 20 3.48 3.11 -6.33
C TYR A 20 3.73 1.83 -7.14
N LEU A 21 3.53 1.90 -8.46
CA LEU A 21 3.74 0.77 -9.38
C LEU A 21 5.21 0.33 -9.51
N VAL A 22 6.18 1.17 -9.15
CA VAL A 22 7.61 0.83 -9.18
C VAL A 22 8.12 0.41 -7.81
N PHE A 23 7.84 1.21 -6.79
CA PHE A 23 8.42 1.01 -5.46
C PHE A 23 7.77 -0.15 -4.70
N GLU A 24 6.46 -0.36 -4.81
CA GLU A 24 5.84 -1.52 -4.14
C GLU A 24 6.45 -2.85 -4.62
N PRO A 25 6.50 -3.17 -5.93
CA PRO A 25 7.04 -4.44 -6.36
C PRO A 25 8.53 -4.61 -6.08
N LEU A 26 9.33 -3.54 -6.12
CA LEU A 26 10.74 -3.57 -5.70
C LEU A 26 10.89 -3.94 -4.22
N LEU A 27 10.05 -3.39 -3.34
CA LEU A 27 10.07 -3.71 -1.91
C LEU A 27 9.58 -5.14 -1.65
N LEU A 28 8.54 -5.57 -2.38
CA LEU A 28 8.03 -6.94 -2.27
C LEU A 28 9.06 -7.97 -2.77
N SER A 29 9.81 -7.68 -3.84
CA SER A 29 10.78 -8.64 -4.35
C SER A 29 12.02 -8.79 -3.47
N ASN A 30 12.45 -7.71 -2.82
CA ASN A 30 13.64 -7.74 -1.97
C ASN A 30 13.32 -8.16 -0.53
N VAL A 31 12.29 -7.56 0.08
CA VAL A 31 11.99 -7.70 1.51
C VAL A 31 10.77 -8.60 1.75
N GLY A 32 9.91 -8.78 0.75
CA GLY A 32 8.60 -9.41 0.90
C GLY A 32 7.57 -8.50 1.58
N ALA A 33 7.89 -7.23 1.85
CA ALA A 33 6.98 -6.31 2.53
C ALA A 33 7.32 -4.86 2.18
N THR A 34 6.30 -4.00 2.13
CA THR A 34 6.49 -2.55 2.19
C THR A 34 6.73 -2.12 3.64
N LEU A 35 7.22 -0.89 3.88
CA LEU A 35 7.52 -0.40 5.23
C LEU A 35 6.34 -0.56 6.20
N GLY A 36 5.15 -0.13 5.79
CA GLY A 36 3.92 -0.28 6.57
C GLY A 36 3.59 -1.75 6.84
N LYS A 37 3.59 -2.59 5.79
CA LYS A 37 3.33 -4.04 5.94
C LYS A 37 4.34 -4.71 6.87
N TRP A 38 5.61 -4.31 6.81
CA TRP A 38 6.66 -4.84 7.67
C TRP A 38 6.39 -4.53 9.15
N ILE A 39 5.97 -3.29 9.46
CA ILE A 39 5.55 -2.87 10.81
C ILE A 39 4.37 -3.72 11.29
N MET A 40 3.41 -3.99 10.40
CA MET A 40 2.26 -4.84 10.69
C MET A 40 2.60 -6.33 10.80
N GLY A 41 3.84 -6.73 10.47
CA GLY A 41 4.24 -8.13 10.44
C GLY A 41 3.72 -8.90 9.23
N VAL A 42 3.22 -8.19 8.20
CA VAL A 42 2.68 -8.77 6.97
C VAL A 42 3.80 -8.95 5.96
N ARG A 43 3.93 -10.15 5.39
CA ARG A 43 4.80 -10.45 4.26
C ARG A 43 4.03 -11.10 3.13
N VAL A 44 4.43 -10.81 1.90
CA VAL A 44 3.93 -11.44 0.68
C VAL A 44 4.99 -12.39 0.17
N ARG A 45 4.60 -13.65 -0.03
CA ARG A 45 5.46 -14.74 -0.53
C ARG A 45 4.83 -15.39 -1.76
N THR A 46 5.65 -16.14 -2.49
CA THR A 46 5.13 -17.12 -3.45
C THR A 46 4.47 -18.27 -2.69
N THR A 47 3.68 -19.09 -3.37
CA THR A 47 3.09 -20.31 -2.79
C THR A 47 4.15 -21.29 -2.24
N ASN A 48 5.39 -21.19 -2.70
CA ASN A 48 6.52 -22.01 -2.26
C ASN A 48 7.25 -21.42 -1.04
N GLY A 49 6.85 -20.23 -0.56
CA GLY A 49 7.45 -19.55 0.60
C GLY A 49 8.60 -18.58 0.26
N ASP A 50 9.00 -18.50 -1.01
CA ASP A 50 10.08 -17.62 -1.47
C ASP A 50 9.64 -16.15 -1.58
N ASN A 51 10.64 -15.25 -1.67
CA ASN A 51 10.40 -13.88 -2.10
C ASN A 51 9.72 -13.87 -3.48
N VAL A 52 8.75 -12.97 -3.69
CA VAL A 52 8.11 -12.81 -5.00
C VAL A 52 9.09 -12.21 -6.00
N SER A 53 9.03 -12.63 -7.26
CA SER A 53 9.80 -11.93 -8.31
C SER A 53 9.24 -10.54 -8.54
N TYR A 54 10.04 -9.63 -9.10
CA TYR A 54 9.59 -8.27 -9.42
C TYR A 54 8.33 -8.27 -10.30
N LEU A 55 8.29 -9.10 -11.34
CA LEU A 55 7.13 -9.19 -12.24
C LEU A 55 5.87 -9.71 -11.54
N VAL A 56 6.01 -10.69 -10.63
CA VAL A 56 4.89 -11.18 -9.81
C VAL A 56 4.42 -10.10 -8.84
N GLY A 57 5.36 -9.40 -8.21
CA GLY A 57 5.05 -8.24 -7.37
C GLY A 57 4.34 -7.13 -8.14
N LEU A 58 4.75 -6.84 -9.37
CA LEU A 58 4.16 -5.81 -10.22
C LEU A 58 2.76 -6.22 -10.64
N ARG A 59 2.59 -7.47 -11.08
CA ARG A 59 1.28 -8.05 -11.39
C ARG A 59 0.33 -7.90 -10.20
N ARG A 60 0.78 -8.28 -9.00
CA ARG A 60 0.01 -8.13 -7.76
C ARG A 60 -0.34 -6.66 -7.47
N THR A 61 0.61 -5.75 -7.65
CA THR A 61 0.42 -4.30 -7.41
C THR A 61 -0.64 -3.72 -8.35
N ILE A 62 -0.60 -4.08 -9.63
CA ILE A 62 -1.61 -3.68 -10.62
C ILE A 62 -2.98 -4.28 -10.26
N SER A 63 -3.02 -5.52 -9.77
CA SER A 63 -4.27 -6.13 -9.29
C SER A 63 -4.84 -5.44 -8.06
N VAL A 64 -4.00 -5.00 -7.13
CA VAL A 64 -4.45 -4.19 -5.99
C VAL A 64 -5.02 -2.85 -6.49
N ALA A 65 -4.34 -2.19 -7.43
CA ALA A 65 -4.82 -0.93 -8.00
C ALA A 65 -6.18 -1.09 -8.71
N THR A 66 -6.37 -2.19 -9.44
CA THR A 66 -7.59 -2.45 -10.23
C THR A 66 -8.72 -3.06 -9.39
N LEU A 67 -8.49 -4.22 -8.79
CA LEU A 67 -9.50 -5.03 -8.09
C LEU A 67 -9.68 -4.65 -6.62
N GLY A 68 -8.76 -3.87 -6.07
CA GLY A 68 -8.83 -3.38 -4.70
C GLY A 68 -9.22 -1.92 -4.62
N LEU A 69 -8.42 -1.07 -5.24
CA LEU A 69 -8.55 0.39 -5.14
C LEU A 69 -9.40 1.01 -6.25
N ALA A 70 -9.83 0.24 -7.26
CA ALA A 70 -10.59 0.73 -8.41
C ALA A 70 -10.00 2.02 -9.01
N TRP A 71 -8.66 2.09 -9.10
CA TRP A 71 -7.89 3.28 -9.53
C TRP A 71 -8.23 4.57 -8.78
N GLY A 72 -8.66 4.47 -7.52
CA GLY A 72 -8.98 5.60 -6.65
C GLY A 72 -10.42 6.10 -6.75
N VAL A 73 -11.32 5.40 -7.46
CA VAL A 73 -12.76 5.75 -7.47
C VAL A 73 -13.37 5.46 -6.10
N PRO A 74 -13.75 6.47 -5.29
CA PRO A 74 -13.97 6.29 -3.86
C PRO A 74 -15.01 5.22 -3.50
N VAL A 75 -16.19 5.27 -4.11
CA VAL A 75 -17.29 4.34 -3.78
C VAL A 75 -16.97 2.91 -4.21
N ILE A 76 -16.41 2.74 -5.41
CA ILE A 76 -16.08 1.42 -5.95
C ILE A 76 -14.93 0.80 -5.16
N ALA A 77 -13.92 1.59 -4.80
CA ALA A 77 -12.79 1.14 -3.99
C ALA A 77 -13.25 0.61 -2.63
N GLN A 78 -14.21 1.28 -1.97
CA GLN A 78 -14.74 0.81 -0.68
C GLN A 78 -15.48 -0.52 -0.82
N ILE A 79 -16.31 -0.67 -1.86
CA ILE A 79 -17.01 -1.94 -2.13
C ILE A 79 -15.99 -3.06 -2.41
N ALA A 80 -15.01 -2.80 -3.27
CA ALA A 80 -13.96 -3.75 -3.62
C ALA A 80 -13.14 -4.19 -2.39
N MET A 81 -12.74 -3.25 -1.54
CA MET A 81 -12.06 -3.51 -0.28
C MET A 81 -12.93 -4.30 0.70
N PHE A 82 -14.22 -3.97 0.81
CA PHE A 82 -15.17 -4.70 1.67
C PHE A 82 -15.33 -6.17 1.23
N LEU A 83 -15.43 -6.41 -0.08
CA LEU A 83 -15.46 -7.77 -0.64
C LEU A 83 -14.12 -8.49 -0.41
N GLY A 84 -13.00 -7.79 -0.54
CA GLY A 84 -11.68 -8.31 -0.21
C GLY A 84 -11.56 -8.73 1.25
N MET A 85 -11.99 -7.87 2.18
CA MET A 85 -12.03 -8.17 3.62
C MET A 85 -12.91 -9.38 3.92
N SER A 86 -14.07 -9.47 3.28
CA SER A 86 -14.98 -10.62 3.41
C SER A 86 -14.33 -11.95 3.01
N ARG A 87 -13.37 -11.95 2.06
CA ARG A 87 -12.59 -13.15 1.71
C ARG A 87 -11.55 -13.48 2.77
N VAL A 88 -10.83 -12.47 3.27
CA VAL A 88 -9.81 -12.64 4.32
C VAL A 88 -10.41 -13.24 5.59
N VAL A 89 -11.56 -12.73 6.04
CA VAL A 89 -12.28 -13.28 7.21
C VAL A 89 -12.70 -14.74 7.02
N LYS A 90 -12.94 -15.16 5.77
CA LYS A 90 -13.27 -16.54 5.40
C LYS A 90 -12.03 -17.39 5.11
N ASN A 91 -10.83 -16.93 5.47
CA ASN A 91 -9.55 -17.59 5.16
C ASN A 91 -9.34 -17.89 3.67
N LYS A 92 -9.94 -17.07 2.79
CA LYS A 92 -9.74 -17.16 1.34
C LYS A 92 -8.70 -16.13 0.89
N PRO A 93 -7.91 -16.43 -0.16
CA PRO A 93 -7.03 -15.44 -0.75
C PRO A 93 -7.85 -14.25 -1.26
N THR A 94 -7.26 -13.05 -1.17
CA THR A 94 -7.83 -11.86 -1.79
C THR A 94 -7.77 -11.99 -3.31
N PHE A 95 -8.58 -11.22 -4.03
CA PHE A 95 -8.62 -11.29 -5.50
C PHE A 95 -7.27 -11.00 -6.15
N TRP A 96 -6.51 -10.03 -5.62
CA TRP A 96 -5.19 -9.68 -6.15
C TRP A 96 -4.10 -10.69 -5.78
N ASP A 97 -4.22 -11.34 -4.62
CA ASP A 97 -3.29 -12.41 -4.23
C ASP A 97 -3.54 -13.70 -5.04
N GLU A 98 -4.81 -14.04 -5.27
CA GLU A 98 -5.24 -15.16 -6.10
C GLU A 98 -4.78 -14.99 -7.55
N TRP A 99 -4.98 -13.81 -8.13
CA TRP A 99 -4.58 -13.55 -9.51
C TRP A 99 -3.06 -13.48 -9.70
N ALA A 100 -2.32 -13.02 -8.67
CA ALA A 100 -0.87 -12.95 -8.72
C ALA A 100 -0.17 -14.27 -8.32
N GLY A 101 -0.90 -15.23 -7.74
CA GLY A 101 -0.31 -16.47 -7.21
C GLY A 101 0.56 -16.22 -5.97
N THR A 102 0.17 -15.28 -5.11
CA THR A 102 0.91 -14.92 -3.90
C THR A 102 0.13 -15.27 -2.64
N VAL A 103 0.85 -15.50 -1.54
CA VAL A 103 0.29 -15.75 -0.22
C VAL A 103 0.76 -14.69 0.77
N VAL A 104 -0.09 -14.40 1.75
CA VAL A 104 0.18 -13.41 2.80
C VAL A 104 0.50 -14.13 4.11
N GLU A 105 1.72 -13.96 4.59
CA GLU A 105 2.19 -14.48 5.86
C GLU A 105 2.14 -13.40 6.94
N HIS A 106 1.74 -13.80 8.14
CA HIS A 106 1.71 -12.93 9.31
C HIS A 106 2.77 -13.35 10.32
N ARG A 107 3.58 -12.40 10.76
CA ARG A 107 4.58 -12.54 11.82
C ARG A 107 4.16 -11.72 13.02
N LYS A 108 4.33 -12.29 14.22
CA LYS A 108 4.15 -11.54 15.46
C LYS A 108 5.13 -10.36 15.52
N ARG A 109 4.61 -9.17 15.79
CA ARG A 109 5.40 -7.95 16.00
C ARG A 109 5.15 -7.44 17.42
N PRO A 110 6.18 -6.91 18.08
CA PRO A 110 6.00 -6.41 19.44
C PRO A 110 5.19 -5.11 19.41
N PHE A 111 4.39 -4.90 20.45
CA PHE A 111 3.48 -3.74 20.52
C PHE A 111 4.23 -2.39 20.50
N TRP A 112 5.47 -2.34 21.00
CA TRP A 112 6.27 -1.10 21.00
C TRP A 112 6.58 -0.59 19.59
N LEU A 113 6.68 -1.48 18.60
CA LEU A 113 6.87 -1.07 17.20
C LEU A 113 5.67 -0.26 16.69
N TRP A 114 4.47 -0.61 17.13
CA TRP A 114 3.26 0.14 16.81
C TRP A 114 3.23 1.48 17.53
N ALA A 115 3.55 1.50 18.83
CA ALA A 115 3.60 2.72 19.63
C ALA A 115 4.59 3.74 19.05
N THR A 116 5.82 3.30 18.71
CA THR A 116 6.83 4.16 18.08
C THR A 116 6.37 4.69 16.72
N THR A 117 5.72 3.86 15.89
CA THR A 117 5.16 4.29 14.60
C THR A 117 4.12 5.40 14.78
N ILE A 118 3.22 5.25 15.75
CA ILE A 118 2.19 6.26 16.06
C ILE A 118 2.83 7.58 16.51
N VAL A 119 3.79 7.51 17.45
CA VAL A 119 4.49 8.70 17.96
C VAL A 119 5.23 9.44 16.86
N VAL A 120 5.95 8.72 15.99
CA VAL A 120 6.69 9.31 14.87
C VAL A 120 5.74 10.00 13.88
N VAL A 121 4.64 9.33 13.50
CA VAL A 121 3.66 9.90 12.57
C VAL A 121 2.98 11.14 13.15
N LEU A 122 2.56 11.10 14.42
CA LEU A 122 1.97 12.27 15.08
C LEU A 122 2.98 13.42 15.21
N GLY A 123 4.21 13.12 15.62
CA GLY A 123 5.28 14.11 15.73
C GLY A 123 5.60 14.78 14.39
N LEU A 124 5.68 14.01 13.30
CA LEU A 124 5.87 14.54 11.95
C LEU A 124 4.71 15.45 11.53
N ASN A 125 3.45 15.05 11.76
CA ASN A 125 2.30 15.88 11.40
C ASN A 125 2.27 17.19 12.19
N VAL A 126 2.55 17.15 13.49
CA VAL A 126 2.64 18.35 14.33
C VAL A 126 3.81 19.24 13.88
N GLY A 127 4.98 18.66 13.63
CA GLY A 127 6.14 19.41 13.14
C GLY A 127 5.88 20.09 11.79
N LEU A 128 5.28 19.38 10.83
CA LEU A 128 4.93 19.95 9.53
C LEU A 128 3.92 21.09 9.66
N THR A 129 2.92 20.95 10.52
CA THR A 129 1.92 22.02 10.75
C THR A 129 2.49 23.21 11.51
N MET A 130 3.49 23.02 12.37
CA MET A 130 4.21 24.12 13.00
C MET A 130 5.08 24.87 11.99
N VAL A 131 5.84 24.15 11.17
CA VAL A 131 6.70 24.74 10.12
C VAL A 131 5.86 25.50 9.11
N SER A 132 4.71 24.98 8.68
CA SER A 132 3.83 25.69 7.76
C SER A 132 3.31 27.01 8.36
N ARG A 133 2.95 27.02 9.65
CA ARG A 133 2.48 28.23 10.35
C ARG A 133 3.56 29.27 10.59
N VAL A 134 4.84 28.87 10.63
CA VAL A 134 5.99 29.78 10.81
C VAL A 134 6.42 30.41 9.48
N MET A 135 6.15 29.74 8.36
CA MET A 135 6.48 30.23 7.02
C MET A 135 5.36 31.07 6.37
N GLU A 136 4.21 31.19 7.03
CA GLU A 136 3.12 32.13 6.70
C GLU A 136 3.35 33.49 7.37
#